data_AF-A0A2V9VKI5-F1
#
_entry.id   AF-A0A2V9VKI5-F1
#
_cell.length_a   1.000
_cell.length_b   1.000
_cell.length_c   1.000
_cell.angle_alpha   90.00
_cell.angle_beta   90.00
_cell.angle_gamma   90.00
#
_symmetry.space_group_name_H-M   'P 1'
#
loop_
_entity.id
_entity.type
_entity.pdbx_description
1 polymer ?
#
loop_
_entity_poly.entity_id
_entity_poly.type
_entity_poly.pdbx_seq_one_letter_code
_entity_poly.pdbx_strand_id
1 'polypeptide(L)' 'MTSARSTPKPHFFEMIVDRPFFFAIRDDHSHMILFMGTVNDPHRF' A
#
# COMPACT_ATOMS: atom_id res chain seq x y z
N MET A 1 8.90 -34.66 27.67
CA MET A 1 7.99 -33.48 27.56
C MET A 1 8.37 -32.75 26.28
N THR A 2 7.51 -32.77 25.26
CA THR A 2 7.80 -32.20 23.93
C THR A 2 7.41 -30.73 23.90
N SER A 3 8.38 -29.85 23.62
CA SER A 3 8.16 -28.41 23.45
C SER A 3 7.41 -28.14 22.15
N ALA A 4 6.24 -27.50 22.23
CA ALA A 4 5.50 -27.05 21.06
C ALA A 4 6.20 -25.83 20.45
N ARG A 5 6.72 -25.96 19.22
CA ARG A 5 7.17 -24.81 18.43
C ARG A 5 5.96 -23.95 18.08
N SER A 6 5.92 -22.72 18.57
CA SER A 6 5.01 -21.69 18.06
C SER A 6 5.46 -21.32 16.64
N THR A 7 4.63 -21.62 15.64
CA THR A 7 4.81 -21.05 14.30
C THR A 7 4.56 -19.54 14.38
N PRO A 8 5.49 -18.67 13.95
CA PRO A 8 5.22 -17.24 13.90
C PRO A 8 3.98 -16.99 13.04
N LYS A 9 2.97 -16.29 13.58
CA LYS A 9 1.84 -15.83 12.76
C LYS A 9 2.42 -14.96 11.63
N PRO A 10 2.01 -15.16 10.37
CA PRO A 10 2.41 -14.27 9.29
C PRO A 10 2.06 -12.84 9.68
N HIS A 11 3.05 -11.95 9.67
CA HIS A 11 2.80 -10.53 9.83
C HIS A 11 2.16 -10.05 8.53
N PHE A 12 0.89 -9.67 8.61
CA PHE A 12 0.20 -9.02 7.50
C PHE A 12 0.73 -7.59 7.38
N PHE A 13 0.93 -7.13 6.15
CA PHE A 13 1.26 -5.74 5.89
C PHE A 13 -0.02 -4.89 5.94
N GLU A 14 0.01 -3.81 6.71
CA GLU A 14 -1.07 -2.83 6.77
C GLU A 14 -0.69 -1.56 6.01
N MET A 15 -1.48 -1.20 5.00
CA MET A 15 -1.33 0.04 4.24
C MET A 15 -2.29 1.10 4.79
N ILE A 16 -1.81 1.96 5.68
CA ILE A 16 -2.58 3.06 6.28
C ILE A 16 -2.33 4.34 5.47
N VAL A 17 -3.38 4.87 4.81
CA VAL A 17 -3.33 6.04 3.91
C VAL A 17 -4.20 7.17 4.45
N ASP A 18 -3.99 7.54 5.71
CA ASP A 18 -4.77 8.52 6.49
C ASP A 18 -4.15 9.93 6.54
N ARG A 19 -3.19 10.20 5.64
CA ARG A 19 -2.42 11.45 5.53
C ARG A 19 -2.02 11.69 4.08
N PRO A 20 -1.50 12.88 3.71
CA PRO A 20 -1.16 13.17 2.32
C PRO A 20 -0.28 12.12 1.67
N PHE A 21 -0.66 11.71 0.46
CA PHE A 21 0.02 10.65 -0.28
C PHE A 21 0.15 10.98 -1.75
N PHE A 22 1.18 10.41 -2.37
CA PHE A 22 1.40 10.41 -3.81
C PHE A 22 0.80 9.14 -4.41
N PHE A 23 0.23 9.25 -5.61
CA PHE A 23 -0.25 8.10 -6.38
C PHE A 23 0.13 8.24 -7.86
N ALA A 24 0.21 7.11 -8.54
CA ALA A 24 0.37 7.03 -9.98
C ALA A 24 -0.47 5.89 -10.54
N ILE A 25 -1.05 6.11 -11.72
CA ILE A 25 -1.69 5.09 -12.55
C ILE A 25 -0.73 4.82 -13.71
N ARG A 26 -0.34 3.57 -13.87
CA ARG A 26 0.65 3.13 -14.86
C ARG A 26 0.07 2.00 -15.69
N ASP A 27 0.40 1.97 -16.97
CA ASP A 27 0.27 0.75 -17.74
C ASP A 27 1.45 -0.18 -17.41
N ASP A 28 1.17 -1.40 -16.96
CA ASP A 28 2.21 -2.33 -16.52
C ASP A 28 3.00 -2.95 -17.67
N HIS A 29 2.43 -3.01 -18.88
CA HIS A 29 3.11 -3.59 -20.04
C HIS A 29 4.13 -2.62 -20.66
N SER A 30 3.72 -1.37 -20.94
CA SER A 30 4.61 -0.34 -21.49
C SER A 30 5.40 0.42 -20.41
N HIS A 31 5.03 0.25 -19.14
CA HIS A 31 5.51 1.03 -18.00
C HIS A 31 5.22 2.54 -18.08
N MET A 32 4.36 2.97 -18.99
CA MET A 32 3.98 4.37 -19.14
C MET A 32 3.14 4.84 -17.94
N ILE A 33 3.51 5.98 -17.36
CA ILE A 33 2.68 6.65 -16.36
C ILE A 33 1.56 7.38 -17.11
N LEU A 34 0.33 6.95 -16.86
CA LEU A 34 -0.86 7.52 -17.48
C LEU A 34 -1.34 8.75 -16.69
N PHE A 35 -1.28 8.66 -15.36
CA PHE A 35 -1.63 9.74 -14.44
C PHE A 35 -0.73 9.70 -13.22
N MET A 36 -0.45 10.86 -12.64
CA MET A 36 0.23 10.97 -11.34
C MET A 36 -0.32 12.17 -10.57
N GLY A 37 -0.30 12.11 -9.25
CA GLY A 37 -0.81 13.19 -8.43
C GLY A 37 -0.54 13.00 -6.95
N THR A 38 -0.96 14.00 -6.18
CA THR A 38 -0.96 13.97 -4.72
C THR A 38 -2.36 14.24 -4.20
N VAL A 39 -2.76 13.52 -3.16
CA VAL A 39 -3.97 13.81 -2.41
C VAL A 39 -3.54 14.51 -1.12
N ASN A 40 -3.75 15.83 -1.06
CA ASN A 40 -3.46 16.63 0.12
C ASN A 40 -4.70 16.88 0.99
N ASP A 41 -5.88 16.94 0.36
CA ASP A 41 -7.17 17.10 0.99
C ASP A 41 -8.20 16.23 0.24
N PRO A 42 -8.70 15.13 0.84
CA PRO A 42 -9.62 14.20 0.18
C PRO A 42 -11.05 14.74 0.04
N HIS A 43 -11.37 15.90 0.64
CA HIS A 43 -12.72 16.48 0.61
C HIS A 43 -12.89 17.58 -0.43
N ARG A 44 -11.78 17.99 -1.06
CA ARG A 44 -11.78 19.03 -2.08
C ARG A 44 -12.03 18.41 -3.46
N PHE A 45 -13.22 18.66 -4.00
CA PHE A 45 -13.64 18.29 -5.36
C PHE A 45 -13.40 19.44 -6.35
#